data_AF-A0AAN8G6L5-F1
#
_entry.id   AF-A0AAN8G6L5-F1
#
_cell.length_a   1.000
_cell.length_b   1.000
_cell.length_c   1.000
_cell.angle_alpha   90.00
_cell.angle_beta   90.00
_cell.angle_gamma   90.00
#
_symmetry.space_group_name_H-M   'P 1'
#
loop_
_entity.id
_entity.type
_entity.pdbx_description
1 polymer ?
#
loop_
_entity_poly.entity_id
_entity_poly.type
_entity_poly.pdbx_seq_one_letter_code
_entity_poly.pdbx_strand_id
1 'polypeptide(L)'
;ATAVKVEVEVKSEEMKMECDQEEEKKPERKTRTRPPAAGESDIQRQSRLTIGAKVLEAGSKSKKCLGSHVSAAGGLEQALYNAGAEGNRSLAMFVRNQRQWNAKPMDEATVERWNRVLKETCFPLSQILPHGSYLMNPGSPDPEKLEKSRTAMLDECERCERLGIGLYNFHPGSTTGTGTIAQCLKTVAETIDYIVDNTKFIVMGELPLYGFAIEISVKNKERVGVCIDTCHIFAAGGLGCRADRHENIGRGRIGKAGFKWIMDDERLDGIPLILETPEGDYPREMITLYSL
;
A
#
# COMPACT_ATOMS: atom_id res chain seq x y z
N ALA A 1 23.28 4.41 -0.04
CA ALA A 1 22.95 3.31 0.89
C ALA A 1 22.37 2.15 0.09
N THR A 2 22.92 0.95 0.26
CA THR A 2 22.64 -0.26 -0.52
C THR A 2 21.16 -0.64 -0.40
N ALA A 3 20.46 -0.73 -1.53
CA ALA A 3 19.10 -1.27 -1.57
C ALA A 3 19.23 -2.75 -1.83
N VAL A 4 18.60 -3.56 -0.98
CA VAL A 4 18.45 -4.99 -1.23
C VAL A 4 17.15 -5.16 -1.99
N LYS A 5 17.28 -5.59 -3.24
CA LYS A 5 16.18 -5.99 -4.11
C LYS A 5 15.63 -7.30 -3.55
N VAL A 6 14.37 -7.32 -3.09
CA VAL A 6 13.63 -8.57 -2.97
C VAL A 6 12.82 -8.68 -4.25
N GLU A 7 13.34 -9.42 -5.22
CA GLU A 7 12.53 -9.90 -6.34
C GLU A 7 11.55 -10.92 -5.78
N VAL A 8 10.33 -10.47 -5.47
CA VAL A 8 9.23 -11.40 -5.29
C VAL A 8 8.78 -11.80 -6.69
N GLU A 9 9.29 -12.94 -7.17
CA GLU A 9 8.64 -13.67 -8.24
C GLU A 9 7.30 -14.18 -7.70
N VAL A 10 6.27 -13.34 -7.78
CA VAL A 10 4.90 -13.81 -7.62
C VAL A 10 4.70 -14.79 -8.77
N LYS A 11 4.71 -16.09 -8.48
CA LYS A 11 4.22 -17.11 -9.41
C LYS A 11 2.74 -16.82 -9.62
N SER A 12 2.44 -15.91 -10.54
CA SER A 12 1.14 -15.86 -11.17
C SER A 12 1.01 -17.19 -11.88
N GLU A 13 0.21 -18.11 -11.33
CA GLU A 13 -0.42 -19.09 -12.19
C GLU A 13 -1.13 -18.28 -13.28
N GLU A 14 -0.59 -18.35 -14.50
CA GLU A 14 -1.16 -17.71 -15.67
C GLU A 14 -2.56 -18.28 -15.87
N MET A 15 -3.55 -17.65 -15.28
CA MET A 15 -4.91 -17.76 -15.77
C MET A 15 -4.91 -17.00 -17.09
N LYS A 16 -4.56 -17.71 -18.17
CA LYS A 16 -4.70 -17.23 -19.55
C LYS A 16 -6.16 -16.87 -19.76
N MET A 17 -6.48 -15.61 -19.54
CA MET A 17 -7.70 -15.01 -20.03
C MET A 17 -7.47 -14.79 -21.52
N GLU A 18 -7.97 -15.72 -22.33
CA GLU A 18 -8.12 -15.52 -23.77
C GLU A 18 -8.96 -14.24 -23.95
N CYS A 19 -8.28 -13.17 -24.34
CA CYS A 19 -8.91 -12.02 -24.94
C CYS A 19 -8.94 -12.34 -26.43
N ASP A 20 -10.14 -12.59 -26.96
CA ASP A 20 -10.37 -12.93 -28.37
C ASP A 20 -9.56 -12.01 -29.28
N GLN A 21 -8.61 -12.59 -30.01
CA GLN A 21 -7.85 -11.90 -31.04
C GLN A 21 -8.67 -11.89 -32.33
N GLU A 22 -9.44 -10.84 -32.55
CA GLU A 22 -9.77 -10.42 -33.90
C GLU A 22 -8.67 -9.48 -34.40
N GLU A 23 -7.98 -9.90 -35.47
CA GLU A 23 -7.02 -9.06 -36.20
C GLU A 23 -7.74 -7.86 -36.82
N GLU A 24 -7.71 -6.70 -36.15
CA GLU A 24 -8.06 -5.42 -36.78
C GLU A 24 -6.89 -4.42 -36.76
N LYS A 25 -6.71 -3.80 -37.92
CA LYS A 25 -5.64 -2.86 -38.30
C LYS A 25 -5.32 -1.81 -37.21
N LYS A 26 -4.02 -1.59 -36.97
CA LYS A 26 -3.47 -0.54 -36.08
C LYS A 26 -4.19 0.81 -36.27
N PRO A 27 -4.96 1.30 -35.28
CA PRO A 27 -5.43 2.67 -35.29
C PRO A 27 -4.41 3.58 -34.62
N GLU A 28 -4.28 4.81 -35.14
CA GLU A 28 -3.58 5.92 -34.49
C GLU A 28 -3.99 6.04 -33.01
N ARG A 29 -3.02 6.33 -32.15
CA ARG A 29 -3.16 6.39 -30.68
C ARG A 29 -4.00 7.59 -30.25
N LYS A 30 -5.30 7.58 -30.54
CA LYS A 30 -6.28 8.46 -29.92
C LYS A 30 -6.48 7.98 -28.48
N THR A 31 -6.24 8.86 -27.51
CA THR A 31 -6.54 8.65 -26.09
C THR A 31 -8.04 8.48 -25.90
N ARG A 32 -8.56 7.26 -26.13
CA ARG A 32 -9.95 6.91 -25.80
C ARG A 32 -10.09 6.98 -24.29
N THR A 33 -10.79 7.99 -23.80
CA THR A 33 -11.18 8.09 -22.39
C THR A 33 -12.02 6.87 -22.02
N ARG A 34 -11.59 6.11 -20.99
CA ARG A 34 -12.33 4.93 -20.51
C ARG A 34 -13.79 5.31 -20.20
N PRO A 35 -14.79 4.50 -20.61
CA PRO A 35 -16.18 4.73 -20.26
C PRO A 35 -16.37 4.80 -18.73
N PRO A 36 -17.44 5.46 -18.25
CA PRO A 36 -17.77 5.46 -16.82
C PRO A 36 -17.96 4.03 -16.32
N ALA A 37 -17.43 3.73 -15.14
CA ALA A 37 -17.73 2.47 -14.47
C ALA A 37 -19.09 2.56 -13.76
N ALA A 38 -19.80 1.44 -13.63
CA ALA A 38 -21.19 1.45 -13.17
C ALA A 38 -21.36 1.98 -11.72
N GLY A 39 -20.32 1.88 -10.89
CA GLY A 39 -20.31 2.41 -9.52
C GLY A 39 -19.53 3.71 -9.32
N GLU A 40 -19.02 4.32 -10.40
CA GLU A 40 -18.30 5.59 -10.35
C GLU A 40 -19.29 6.76 -10.23
N SER A 41 -19.14 7.58 -9.20
CA SER A 41 -19.91 8.81 -9.04
C SER A 41 -19.49 9.90 -10.05
N ASP A 42 -20.38 10.85 -10.33
CA ASP A 42 -20.06 11.99 -11.21
C ASP A 42 -18.86 12.82 -10.72
N ILE A 43 -18.69 12.94 -9.40
CA ILE A 43 -17.54 13.64 -8.79
C ILE A 43 -16.25 12.88 -9.08
N GLN A 44 -16.21 11.56 -8.84
CA GLN A 44 -15.06 10.71 -9.14
C GLN A 44 -14.73 10.77 -10.64
N ARG A 45 -15.75 10.68 -11.49
CA ARG A 45 -15.59 10.77 -12.94
C ARG A 45 -15.02 12.12 -13.37
N GLN A 46 -15.57 13.22 -12.86
CA GLN A 46 -15.10 14.56 -13.20
C GLN A 46 -13.66 14.77 -12.73
N SER A 47 -13.31 14.30 -11.53
CA SER A 47 -11.94 14.33 -11.02
C SER A 47 -10.99 13.53 -11.91
N ARG A 48 -11.37 12.30 -12.29
CA ARG A 48 -10.61 11.44 -13.20
C ARG A 48 -10.32 12.12 -14.53
N LEU A 49 -11.33 12.77 -15.11
CA LEU A 49 -11.24 13.45 -16.41
C LEU A 49 -10.49 14.80 -16.33
N THR A 50 -10.20 15.30 -15.13
CA THR A 50 -9.52 16.58 -14.93
C THR A 50 -8.18 16.42 -14.24
N ILE A 51 -8.15 16.45 -12.90
CA ILE A 51 -6.89 16.40 -12.15
C ILE A 51 -6.24 15.02 -12.21
N GLY A 52 -7.02 13.94 -12.17
CA GLY A 52 -6.49 12.58 -12.32
C GLY A 52 -5.82 12.36 -13.68
N ALA A 53 -6.40 12.89 -14.75
CA ALA A 53 -5.79 12.85 -16.08
C ALA A 53 -4.44 13.60 -16.12
N LYS A 54 -4.33 14.74 -15.43
CA LYS A 54 -3.06 15.49 -15.31
C LYS A 54 -1.99 14.72 -14.53
N VAL A 55 -2.37 14.01 -13.47
CA VAL A 55 -1.44 13.12 -12.74
C VAL A 55 -0.89 12.03 -13.66
N LEU A 56 -1.78 11.35 -14.39
CA LEU A 56 -1.38 10.30 -15.32
C LEU A 56 -0.49 10.83 -16.46
N GLU A 57 -0.78 12.02 -16.96
CA GLU A 57 0.05 12.71 -17.96
C GLU A 57 1.44 13.04 -17.41
N ALA A 58 1.51 13.64 -16.22
CA ALA A 58 2.77 13.97 -15.55
C ALA A 58 3.64 12.71 -15.33
N GLY A 59 3.03 11.60 -14.91
CA GLY A 59 3.73 10.34 -14.71
C GLY A 59 4.00 9.54 -15.98
N SER A 60 3.50 9.94 -17.16
CA SER A 60 3.44 9.10 -18.37
C SER A 60 4.77 8.49 -18.81
N LYS A 61 5.90 9.17 -18.54
CA LYS A 61 7.27 8.70 -18.86
C LYS A 61 8.01 8.11 -17.66
N SER A 62 7.42 8.17 -16.47
CA SER A 62 8.02 7.66 -15.23
C SER A 62 7.66 6.19 -15.02
N LYS A 63 8.63 5.42 -14.50
CA LYS A 63 8.43 4.06 -13.99
C LYS A 63 7.99 4.02 -12.52
N LYS A 64 7.89 5.18 -11.87
CA LYS A 64 7.37 5.31 -10.51
C LYS A 64 5.87 5.06 -10.50
N CYS A 65 5.42 4.28 -9.53
CA CYS A 65 4.01 4.01 -9.29
C CYS A 65 3.55 4.83 -8.09
N LEU A 66 3.44 6.16 -8.26
CA LEU A 66 2.93 7.04 -7.21
C LEU A 66 1.44 6.79 -6.95
N GLY A 67 1.09 6.86 -5.69
CA GLY A 67 -0.22 6.58 -5.15
C GLY A 67 -0.51 7.37 -3.88
N SER A 68 -1.67 7.13 -3.29
CA SER A 68 -2.06 7.68 -2.01
C SER A 68 -2.82 6.67 -1.16
N HIS A 69 -2.92 6.95 0.14
CA HIS A 69 -3.85 6.23 0.99
C HIS A 69 -5.27 6.74 0.75
N VAL A 70 -6.09 5.93 0.08
CA VAL A 70 -7.44 6.31 -0.34
C VAL A 70 -8.50 5.77 0.62
N SER A 71 -9.68 6.40 0.60
CA SER A 71 -10.84 5.96 1.36
C SER A 71 -11.53 4.78 0.68
N ALA A 72 -11.93 3.80 1.48
CA ALA A 72 -12.83 2.69 1.11
C ALA A 72 -14.26 2.90 1.68
N ALA A 73 -14.63 4.13 2.05
CA ALA A 73 -15.95 4.43 2.59
C ALA A 73 -17.03 4.12 1.53
N GLY A 74 -18.08 3.41 1.95
CA GLY A 74 -19.16 2.94 1.07
C GLY A 74 -18.92 1.58 0.41
N GLY A 75 -17.73 0.99 0.56
CA GLY A 75 -17.38 -0.33 0.02
C GLY A 75 -15.90 -0.40 -0.35
N LEU A 76 -15.29 -1.58 -0.25
CA LEU A 76 -13.86 -1.76 -0.57
C LEU A 76 -13.55 -1.38 -2.02
N GLU A 77 -14.46 -1.65 -2.94
CA GLU A 77 -14.36 -1.28 -4.35
C GLU A 77 -14.27 0.23 -4.58
N GLN A 78 -14.73 1.06 -3.63
CA GLN A 78 -14.63 2.51 -3.75
C GLN A 78 -13.17 3.00 -3.70
N ALA A 79 -12.27 2.24 -3.07
CA ALA A 79 -10.85 2.55 -3.11
C ALA A 79 -10.31 2.56 -4.54
N LEU A 80 -10.76 1.65 -5.40
CA LEU A 80 -10.36 1.58 -6.82
C LEU A 80 -10.88 2.78 -7.63
N TYR A 81 -12.11 3.22 -7.36
CA TYR A 81 -12.67 4.42 -7.99
C TYR A 81 -11.97 5.69 -7.52
N ASN A 82 -11.75 5.83 -6.22
CA ASN A 82 -11.04 6.98 -5.64
C ASN A 82 -9.59 7.05 -6.16
N ALA A 83 -8.91 5.91 -6.23
CA ALA A 83 -7.57 5.83 -6.80
C ALA A 83 -7.57 6.31 -8.27
N GLY A 84 -8.49 5.79 -9.10
CA GLY A 84 -8.63 6.21 -10.49
C GLY A 84 -9.04 7.68 -10.66
N ALA A 85 -9.88 8.21 -9.78
CA ALA A 85 -10.32 9.60 -9.78
C ALA A 85 -9.17 10.60 -9.59
N GLU A 86 -8.17 10.21 -8.82
CA GLU A 86 -6.98 11.01 -8.51
C GLU A 86 -5.79 10.69 -9.42
N GLY A 87 -5.91 9.73 -10.34
CA GLY A 87 -4.83 9.35 -11.26
C GLY A 87 -3.72 8.52 -10.61
N ASN A 88 -4.01 7.88 -9.47
CA ASN A 88 -3.08 7.02 -8.76
C ASN A 88 -2.66 5.81 -9.62
N ARG A 89 -1.38 5.44 -9.53
CA ARG A 89 -0.83 4.20 -10.10
C ARG A 89 -0.62 3.09 -9.08
N SER A 90 -0.64 3.45 -7.80
CA SER A 90 -0.70 2.54 -6.65
C SER A 90 -1.67 3.10 -5.61
N LEU A 91 -2.12 2.28 -4.67
CA LEU A 91 -2.99 2.76 -3.59
C LEU A 91 -2.71 2.02 -2.29
N ALA A 92 -2.93 2.69 -1.17
CA ALA A 92 -3.13 2.05 0.12
C ALA A 92 -4.58 2.23 0.60
N MET A 93 -5.05 1.30 1.41
CA MET A 93 -6.37 1.36 2.02
C MET A 93 -6.43 0.51 3.29
N PHE A 94 -7.43 0.76 4.14
CA PHE A 94 -7.82 -0.19 5.17
C PHE A 94 -8.83 -1.19 4.61
N VAL A 95 -8.61 -2.49 4.84
CA VAL A 95 -9.53 -3.57 4.43
C VAL A 95 -10.68 -3.82 5.42
N ARG A 96 -10.62 -3.16 6.60
CA ARG A 96 -11.68 -3.15 7.62
C ARG A 96 -11.56 -1.89 8.49
N ASN A 97 -12.53 -1.68 9.39
CA ASN A 97 -12.49 -0.55 10.31
C ASN A 97 -11.29 -0.62 11.27
N GLN A 98 -10.38 0.32 11.15
CA GLN A 98 -9.14 0.40 11.92
C GLN A 98 -9.32 0.82 13.39
N ARG A 99 -10.52 1.24 13.81
CA ARG A 99 -10.84 1.67 15.18
C ARG A 99 -11.51 0.59 16.04
N GLN A 100 -11.70 -0.61 15.51
CA GLN A 100 -12.38 -1.70 16.19
C GLN A 100 -11.57 -3.00 16.08
N TRP A 101 -11.60 -3.82 17.13
CA TRP A 101 -10.98 -5.15 17.11
C TRP A 101 -11.81 -6.15 16.32
N ASN A 102 -13.12 -6.14 16.55
CA ASN A 102 -14.04 -7.08 15.92
C ASN A 102 -14.55 -6.49 14.61
N ALA A 103 -14.35 -7.21 13.51
CA ALA A 103 -14.99 -6.94 12.24
C ALA A 103 -15.97 -8.07 11.92
N LYS A 104 -17.07 -7.74 11.24
CA LYS A 104 -17.95 -8.77 10.68
C LYS A 104 -17.18 -9.56 9.63
N PRO A 105 -17.42 -10.87 9.48
CA PRO A 105 -16.87 -11.64 8.36
C PRO A 105 -17.16 -10.93 7.04
N MET A 106 -16.20 -10.93 6.12
CA MET A 106 -16.41 -10.36 4.80
C MET A 106 -17.40 -11.23 4.02
N ASP A 107 -18.48 -10.63 3.51
CA ASP A 107 -19.45 -11.36 2.71
C ASP A 107 -18.96 -11.59 1.27
N GLU A 108 -19.48 -12.62 0.61
CA GLU A 108 -19.10 -12.93 -0.79
C GLU A 108 -19.52 -11.83 -1.76
N ALA A 109 -20.63 -11.14 -1.49
CA ALA A 109 -21.07 -10.02 -2.32
C ALA A 109 -20.04 -8.89 -2.37
N THR A 110 -19.26 -8.67 -1.31
CA THR A 110 -18.15 -7.71 -1.27
C THR A 110 -17.01 -8.16 -2.18
N VAL A 111 -16.65 -9.44 -2.15
CA VAL A 111 -15.61 -10.02 -3.01
C VAL A 111 -16.03 -9.96 -4.49
N GLU A 112 -17.29 -10.28 -4.80
CA GLU A 112 -17.85 -10.18 -6.15
C GLU A 112 -17.83 -8.73 -6.68
N ARG A 113 -18.25 -7.75 -5.85
CA ARG A 113 -18.17 -6.33 -6.20
C ARG A 113 -16.74 -5.89 -6.44
N TRP A 114 -15.81 -6.26 -5.56
CA TRP A 114 -14.39 -5.98 -5.71
C TRP A 114 -13.85 -6.52 -7.03
N ASN A 115 -14.03 -7.81 -7.30
CA ASN A 115 -13.52 -8.46 -8.51
C ASN A 115 -14.09 -7.84 -9.79
N ARG A 116 -15.39 -7.50 -9.79
CA ARG A 116 -16.02 -6.79 -10.91
C ARG A 116 -15.34 -5.44 -11.14
N VAL A 117 -15.19 -4.63 -10.10
CA VAL A 117 -14.59 -3.28 -10.22
C VAL A 117 -13.10 -3.34 -10.52
N LEU A 118 -12.37 -4.32 -10.00
CA LEU A 118 -10.97 -4.56 -10.34
C LEU A 118 -10.82 -4.82 -11.85
N LYS A 119 -11.70 -5.65 -12.43
CA LYS A 119 -11.75 -5.91 -13.88
C LYS A 119 -12.14 -4.67 -14.69
N GLU A 120 -13.13 -3.90 -14.24
CA GLU A 120 -13.56 -2.65 -14.90
C GLU A 120 -12.46 -1.57 -14.87
N THR A 121 -11.72 -1.49 -13.77
CA THR A 121 -10.70 -0.47 -13.56
C THR A 121 -9.34 -0.85 -14.11
N CYS A 122 -9.09 -2.14 -14.31
CA CYS A 122 -7.79 -2.73 -14.64
C CYS A 122 -6.68 -2.30 -13.65
N PHE A 123 -7.02 -2.06 -12.38
CA PHE A 123 -6.03 -1.66 -11.39
C PHE A 123 -5.12 -2.86 -11.05
N PRO A 124 -3.80 -2.73 -11.12
CA PRO A 124 -2.90 -3.86 -10.89
C PRO A 124 -2.86 -4.24 -9.40
N LEU A 125 -3.15 -5.51 -9.09
CA LEU A 125 -3.11 -6.04 -7.73
C LEU A 125 -1.75 -5.85 -7.04
N SER A 126 -0.67 -5.90 -7.82
CA SER A 126 0.70 -5.66 -7.33
C SER A 126 0.95 -4.20 -6.89
N GLN A 127 0.03 -3.29 -7.18
CA GLN A 127 0.12 -1.88 -6.77
C GLN A 127 -0.90 -1.51 -5.67
N ILE A 128 -1.49 -2.51 -5.02
CA ILE A 128 -2.39 -2.32 -3.89
C ILE A 128 -1.65 -2.74 -2.63
N LEU A 129 -1.45 -1.79 -1.71
CA LEU A 129 -0.72 -1.98 -0.46
C LEU A 129 -1.63 -1.64 0.73
N PRO A 130 -2.51 -2.55 1.17
CA PRO A 130 -3.33 -2.36 2.35
C PRO A 130 -2.48 -2.05 3.58
N HIS A 131 -2.98 -1.18 4.43
CA HIS A 131 -2.33 -0.79 5.67
C HIS A 131 -3.03 -1.43 6.87
N GLY A 132 -2.25 -2.00 7.79
CA GLY A 132 -2.76 -2.61 9.01
C GLY A 132 -3.36 -1.61 9.99
N SER A 133 -4.34 -2.05 10.78
CA SER A 133 -4.94 -1.25 11.85
C SER A 133 -3.92 -0.73 12.88
N TYR A 134 -3.99 0.57 13.20
CA TYR A 134 -3.18 1.19 14.26
C TYR A 134 -3.43 0.65 15.68
N LEU A 135 -4.50 -0.13 15.88
CA LEU A 135 -4.76 -0.77 17.17
C LEU A 135 -3.77 -1.91 17.46
N MET A 136 -3.23 -2.54 16.41
CA MET A 136 -2.38 -3.71 16.52
C MET A 136 -1.01 -3.35 17.08
N ASN A 137 -0.48 -4.24 17.93
CA ASN A 137 0.91 -4.22 18.36
C ASN A 137 1.44 -5.66 18.23
N PRO A 138 1.93 -6.05 17.04
CA PRO A 138 2.44 -7.40 16.76
C PRO A 138 3.65 -7.81 17.61
N GLY A 139 4.37 -6.84 18.17
CA GLY A 139 5.46 -7.02 19.12
C GLY A 139 5.06 -6.75 20.59
N SER A 140 3.78 -6.77 20.93
CA SER A 140 3.32 -6.39 22.27
C SER A 140 3.88 -7.32 23.34
N PRO A 141 4.38 -6.77 24.47
CA PRO A 141 4.75 -7.58 25.64
C PRO A 141 3.54 -8.02 26.48
N ASP A 142 2.36 -7.47 26.21
CA ASP A 142 1.10 -7.87 26.85
C ASP A 142 0.49 -9.06 26.05
N PRO A 143 0.36 -10.25 26.67
CA PRO A 143 -0.17 -11.43 25.98
C PRO A 143 -1.58 -11.25 25.42
N GLU A 144 -2.46 -10.52 26.11
CA GLU A 144 -3.84 -10.30 25.65
C GLU A 144 -3.85 -9.37 24.43
N LYS A 145 -3.06 -8.29 24.48
CA LYS A 145 -2.91 -7.36 23.36
C LYS A 145 -2.24 -8.03 22.17
N LEU A 146 -1.25 -8.89 22.41
CA LEU A 146 -0.57 -9.67 21.37
C LEU A 146 -1.55 -10.60 20.66
N GLU A 147 -2.36 -11.35 21.41
CA GLU A 147 -3.36 -12.26 20.86
C GLU A 147 -4.41 -11.53 20.01
N LYS A 148 -4.92 -10.40 20.50
CA LYS A 148 -5.83 -9.54 19.73
C LYS A 148 -5.19 -9.00 18.45
N SER A 149 -3.90 -8.67 18.51
CA SER A 149 -3.16 -8.17 17.35
C SER A 149 -2.95 -9.27 16.31
N ARG A 150 -2.59 -10.49 16.73
CA ARG A 150 -2.44 -11.65 15.83
C ARG A 150 -3.76 -12.03 15.17
N THR A 151 -4.84 -12.13 15.96
CA THR A 151 -6.18 -12.42 15.44
C THR A 151 -6.63 -11.37 14.42
N ALA A 152 -6.47 -10.09 14.75
CA ALA A 152 -6.88 -9.00 13.85
C ALA A 152 -6.02 -8.93 12.58
N MET A 153 -4.71 -9.16 12.70
CA MET A 153 -3.80 -9.17 11.56
C MET A 153 -4.08 -10.35 10.63
N LEU A 154 -4.39 -11.53 11.18
CA LEU A 154 -4.77 -12.69 10.39
C LEU A 154 -6.06 -12.44 9.61
N ASP A 155 -7.11 -11.91 10.24
CA ASP A 155 -8.36 -11.53 9.55
C ASP A 155 -8.10 -10.51 8.42
N GLU A 156 -7.23 -9.52 8.63
CA GLU A 156 -6.87 -8.58 7.57
C GLU A 156 -6.11 -9.22 6.41
N CYS A 157 -5.17 -10.13 6.70
CA CYS A 157 -4.42 -10.85 5.68
C CYS A 157 -5.33 -11.82 4.89
N GLU A 158 -6.20 -12.56 5.56
CA GLU A 158 -7.20 -13.43 4.91
C GLU A 158 -8.17 -12.62 4.04
N ARG A 159 -8.57 -11.42 4.46
CA ARG A 159 -9.33 -10.50 3.61
C ARG A 159 -8.55 -10.10 2.37
N CYS A 160 -7.27 -9.75 2.52
CA CYS A 160 -6.41 -9.43 1.38
C CYS A 160 -6.37 -10.59 0.39
N GLU A 161 -6.19 -11.83 0.86
CA GLU A 161 -6.18 -13.01 -0.02
C GLU A 161 -7.50 -13.23 -0.75
N ARG A 162 -8.63 -13.05 -0.07
CA ARG A 162 -9.96 -13.13 -0.69
C ARG A 162 -10.20 -12.05 -1.75
N LEU A 163 -9.52 -10.91 -1.65
CA LEU A 163 -9.53 -9.84 -2.64
C LEU A 163 -8.44 -10.01 -3.72
N GLY A 164 -7.63 -11.07 -3.63
CA GLY A 164 -6.50 -11.33 -4.52
C GLY A 164 -5.27 -10.44 -4.28
N ILE A 165 -5.24 -9.68 -3.19
CA ILE A 165 -4.15 -8.77 -2.86
C ILE A 165 -3.04 -9.55 -2.17
N GLY A 166 -1.82 -9.48 -2.71
CA GLY A 166 -0.67 -10.20 -2.19
C GLY A 166 0.21 -9.41 -1.22
N LEU A 167 0.06 -8.09 -1.11
CA LEU A 167 0.87 -7.26 -0.21
C LEU A 167 0.07 -6.86 1.03
N TYR A 168 0.72 -6.73 2.18
CA TYR A 168 0.11 -6.21 3.40
C TYR A 168 1.13 -5.43 4.23
N ASN A 169 0.89 -4.14 4.47
CA ASN A 169 1.78 -3.27 5.22
C ASN A 169 1.38 -3.14 6.69
N PHE A 170 2.33 -3.16 7.61
CA PHE A 170 2.05 -3.00 9.04
C PHE A 170 3.22 -2.39 9.82
N HIS A 171 2.91 -1.83 11.00
CA HIS A 171 3.95 -1.46 11.97
C HIS A 171 4.29 -2.66 12.86
N PRO A 172 5.59 -2.98 13.06
CA PRO A 172 6.05 -4.08 13.92
C PRO A 172 5.51 -4.00 15.34
N GLY A 173 5.30 -2.79 15.85
CA GLY A 173 4.73 -2.56 17.18
C GLY A 173 5.63 -1.71 18.07
N SER A 174 5.49 -1.88 19.37
CA SER A 174 6.21 -1.12 20.39
C SER A 174 6.37 -1.92 21.67
N THR A 175 7.48 -1.70 22.36
CA THR A 175 7.74 -2.22 23.72
C THR A 175 6.75 -1.66 24.74
N THR A 176 6.01 -0.61 24.44
CA THR A 176 5.14 0.10 25.42
C THR A 176 5.89 0.57 26.68
N GLY A 177 7.22 0.74 26.57
CA GLY A 177 8.09 1.08 27.69
C GLY A 177 8.47 -0.11 28.58
N THR A 178 8.07 -1.33 28.23
CA THR A 178 8.36 -2.55 28.98
C THR A 178 9.15 -3.56 28.12
N GLY A 179 10.12 -4.25 28.73
CA GLY A 179 10.99 -5.17 28.00
C GLY A 179 12.02 -4.49 27.08
N THR A 180 12.70 -5.29 26.27
CA THR A 180 13.77 -4.86 25.38
C THR A 180 13.32 -4.82 23.91
N ILE A 181 14.01 -4.03 23.09
CA ILE A 181 13.78 -4.02 21.62
C ILE A 181 14.02 -5.43 21.04
N ALA A 182 15.04 -6.15 21.53
CA ALA A 182 15.32 -7.51 21.08
C ALA A 182 14.15 -8.48 21.35
N GLN A 183 13.49 -8.37 22.51
CA GLN A 183 12.30 -9.15 22.81
C GLN A 183 11.13 -8.75 21.91
N CYS A 184 10.90 -7.45 21.70
CA CYS A 184 9.87 -6.96 20.78
C CYS A 184 10.07 -7.53 19.38
N LEU A 185 11.28 -7.41 18.81
CA LEU A 185 11.61 -7.93 17.48
C LEU A 185 11.43 -9.46 17.39
N LYS A 186 11.77 -10.20 18.44
CA LYS A 186 11.50 -11.64 18.51
C LYS A 186 10.00 -11.92 18.46
N THR A 187 9.19 -11.21 19.25
CA THR A 187 7.73 -11.35 19.24
C THR A 187 7.14 -11.00 17.87
N VAL A 188 7.68 -9.97 17.20
CA VAL A 188 7.29 -9.62 15.82
C VAL A 188 7.60 -10.75 14.86
N ALA A 189 8.81 -11.32 14.90
CA ALA A 189 9.17 -12.46 14.07
C ALA A 189 8.19 -13.63 14.25
N GLU A 190 7.89 -13.97 15.51
CA GLU A 190 6.93 -15.03 15.84
C GLU A 190 5.51 -14.71 15.34
N THR A 191 5.10 -13.44 15.38
CA THR A 191 3.82 -13.00 14.82
C THR A 191 3.82 -13.12 13.30
N ILE A 192 4.87 -12.68 12.61
CA ILE A 192 4.99 -12.82 11.14
C ILE A 192 4.93 -14.30 10.74
N ASP A 193 5.71 -15.16 11.41
CA ASP A 193 5.69 -16.61 11.15
C ASP A 193 4.29 -17.19 11.35
N TYR A 194 3.59 -16.81 12.42
CA TYR A 194 2.20 -17.24 12.65
C TYR A 194 1.27 -16.83 11.52
N ILE A 195 1.35 -15.58 11.03
CA ILE A 195 0.51 -15.11 9.93
C ILE A 195 0.85 -15.85 8.64
N VAL A 196 2.14 -15.98 8.32
CA VAL A 196 2.61 -16.66 7.11
C VAL A 196 2.21 -18.14 7.11
N ASP A 197 2.31 -18.82 8.24
CA ASP A 197 1.92 -20.24 8.41
C ASP A 197 0.40 -20.45 8.23
N ASN A 198 -0.43 -19.41 8.41
CA ASN A 198 -1.89 -19.47 8.31
C ASN A 198 -2.47 -18.76 7.06
N THR A 199 -1.63 -18.28 6.16
CA THR A 199 -2.05 -17.62 4.91
C THR A 199 -1.33 -18.27 3.72
N LYS A 200 -1.88 -18.13 2.52
CA LYS A 200 -1.40 -18.82 1.32
C LYS A 200 -0.27 -18.07 0.59
N PHE A 201 -0.44 -16.77 0.34
CA PHE A 201 0.44 -16.00 -0.55
C PHE A 201 0.75 -14.57 -0.10
N ILE A 202 0.24 -14.12 1.06
CA ILE A 202 0.52 -12.77 1.56
C ILE A 202 2.01 -12.53 1.80
N VAL A 203 2.53 -11.42 1.28
CA VAL A 203 3.84 -10.87 1.56
C VAL A 203 3.68 -9.75 2.59
N MET A 204 4.29 -9.93 3.75
CA MET A 204 4.22 -9.03 4.88
C MET A 204 5.26 -7.91 4.71
N GLY A 205 4.81 -6.68 4.47
CA GLY A 205 5.64 -5.48 4.43
C GLY A 205 5.72 -4.82 5.80
N GLU A 206 6.87 -4.87 6.44
CA GLU A 206 7.06 -4.20 7.74
C GLU A 206 7.57 -2.78 7.58
N LEU A 207 7.04 -1.86 8.38
CA LEU A 207 7.62 -0.53 8.56
C LEU A 207 8.77 -0.58 9.58
N PRO A 208 9.90 0.12 9.38
CA PRO A 208 11.01 0.16 10.32
C PRO A 208 10.59 0.41 11.77
N LEU A 209 10.94 -0.51 12.68
CA LEU A 209 10.74 -0.31 14.11
C LEU A 209 11.63 0.83 14.60
N TYR A 210 11.02 1.87 15.16
CA TYR A 210 11.71 3.11 15.55
C TYR A 210 12.56 3.73 14.43
N GLY A 211 12.17 3.55 13.16
CA GLY A 211 12.86 4.11 11.99
C GLY A 211 14.24 3.51 11.68
N PHE A 212 14.57 2.37 12.29
CA PHE A 212 15.75 1.58 11.94
C PHE A 212 15.33 0.36 11.11
N ALA A 213 15.94 0.18 9.94
CA ALA A 213 15.83 -1.06 9.19
C ALA A 213 16.62 -2.14 9.95
N ILE A 214 15.91 -3.00 10.67
CA ILE A 214 16.48 -4.13 11.39
C ILE A 214 15.96 -5.39 10.71
N GLU A 215 16.85 -6.26 10.27
CA GLU A 215 16.47 -7.54 9.68
C GLU A 215 15.80 -8.41 10.75
N ILE A 216 14.49 -8.64 10.61
CA ILE A 216 13.76 -9.55 11.49
C ILE A 216 14.04 -11.00 11.07
N SER A 217 14.41 -11.83 12.05
CA SER A 217 14.72 -13.24 11.83
C SER A 217 13.46 -14.10 11.72
N VAL A 218 12.83 -14.10 10.56
CA VAL A 218 11.65 -14.92 10.22
C VAL A 218 12.03 -16.24 9.55
N LYS A 219 11.12 -17.23 9.56
CA LYS A 219 11.33 -18.54 8.89
C LYS A 219 11.29 -18.42 7.37
N ASN A 220 10.30 -17.68 6.84
CA ASN A 220 10.08 -17.55 5.40
C ASN A 220 10.36 -16.12 4.93
N LYS A 221 11.61 -15.86 4.53
CA LYS A 221 12.05 -14.54 4.06
C LYS A 221 11.46 -14.13 2.70
N GLU A 222 10.99 -15.08 1.88
CA GLU A 222 10.41 -14.77 0.57
C GLU A 222 9.03 -14.09 0.70
N ARG A 223 8.35 -14.31 1.82
CA ARG A 223 7.05 -13.71 2.14
C ARG A 223 7.15 -12.52 3.09
N VAL A 224 8.33 -11.91 3.20
CA VAL A 224 8.57 -10.72 4.03
C VAL A 224 9.32 -9.68 3.23
N GLY A 225 8.81 -8.45 3.25
CA GLY A 225 9.44 -7.27 2.67
C GLY A 225 9.47 -6.13 3.68
N VAL A 226 10.03 -4.99 3.26
CA VAL A 226 10.10 -3.78 4.08
C VAL A 226 9.43 -2.63 3.34
N CYS A 227 8.58 -1.90 4.04
CA CYS A 227 8.06 -0.61 3.59
C CYS A 227 8.92 0.50 4.21
N ILE A 228 9.42 1.43 3.42
CA ILE A 228 10.22 2.54 3.92
C ILE A 228 9.35 3.79 3.96
N ASP A 229 9.08 4.27 5.18
CA ASP A 229 8.48 5.58 5.38
C ASP A 229 9.57 6.65 5.56
N THR A 230 9.53 7.67 4.69
CA THR A 230 10.52 8.74 4.66
C THR A 230 10.48 9.63 5.91
N CYS A 231 9.30 9.91 6.46
CA CYS A 231 9.15 10.67 7.70
C CYS A 231 9.68 9.85 8.88
N HIS A 232 9.39 8.56 8.93
CA HIS A 232 9.82 7.68 10.03
C HIS A 232 11.34 7.53 10.08
N ILE A 233 11.99 7.31 8.94
CA ILE A 233 13.46 7.24 8.88
C ILE A 233 14.07 8.59 9.25
N PHE A 234 13.51 9.69 8.76
CA PHE A 234 14.00 11.04 9.10
C PHE A 234 13.86 11.33 10.60
N ALA A 235 12.74 10.94 11.22
CA ALA A 235 12.48 11.09 12.64
C ALA A 235 13.46 10.28 13.51
N ALA A 236 13.85 9.10 13.05
CA ALA A 236 14.80 8.23 13.75
C ALA A 236 16.26 8.67 13.59
N GLY A 237 16.62 9.23 12.43
CA GLY A 237 17.96 9.67 12.09
C GLY A 237 18.36 10.99 12.75
N GLY A 238 18.72 10.97 14.05
CA GLY A 238 19.63 11.92 14.72
C GLY A 238 19.27 13.42 14.79
N LEU A 239 18.34 13.94 13.98
CA LEU A 239 17.96 15.36 13.93
C LEU A 239 16.88 15.75 14.95
N GLY A 240 16.67 14.91 15.97
CA GLY A 240 15.96 15.25 17.21
C GLY A 240 14.43 15.31 17.13
N CYS A 241 13.82 14.94 16.00
CA CYS A 241 12.37 14.89 15.88
C CYS A 241 11.89 13.44 16.04
N ARG A 242 11.85 12.92 17.27
CA ARG A 242 11.16 11.64 17.60
C ARG A 242 9.63 11.76 17.46
N ALA A 243 9.16 12.51 16.48
CA ALA A 243 7.78 12.84 16.23
C ALA A 243 7.42 12.31 14.85
N ASP A 244 6.52 11.35 14.85
CA ASP A 244 5.84 10.86 13.66
C ASP A 244 4.79 11.92 13.24
N ARG A 245 5.25 12.89 12.44
CA ARG A 245 4.45 14.02 11.97
C ARG A 245 4.74 14.27 10.51
N HIS A 246 3.87 13.71 9.68
CA HIS A 246 3.92 13.90 8.24
C HIS A 246 3.67 15.36 7.87
N GLU A 247 4.23 15.75 6.73
CA GLU A 247 4.10 17.09 6.16
C GLU A 247 4.00 16.96 4.64
N ASN A 248 3.32 17.91 4.00
CA ASN A 248 3.18 17.90 2.55
C ASN A 248 4.54 17.99 1.83
N ILE A 249 4.58 17.42 0.63
CA ILE A 249 5.77 17.32 -0.21
C ILE A 249 6.40 18.70 -0.40
N GLY A 250 7.64 18.83 0.09
CA GLY A 250 8.42 20.06 -0.01
C GLY A 250 8.15 21.13 1.04
N ARG A 251 7.17 20.94 1.94
CA ARG A 251 6.90 21.85 3.07
C ARG A 251 7.63 21.43 4.35
N GLY A 252 8.01 20.16 4.45
CA GLY A 252 8.77 19.61 5.58
C GLY A 252 10.28 19.74 5.44
N ARG A 253 11.00 19.21 6.45
CA ARG A 253 12.48 19.28 6.53
C ARG A 253 13.21 18.40 5.52
N ILE A 254 12.57 17.34 5.02
CA ILE A 254 13.10 16.50 3.93
C ILE A 254 13.23 17.34 2.65
N GLY A 255 12.27 18.24 2.41
CA GLY A 255 12.25 19.15 1.27
C GLY A 255 12.12 18.44 -0.09
N LYS A 256 11.94 19.22 -1.16
CA LYS A 256 11.83 18.69 -2.53
C LYS A 256 13.12 18.01 -2.99
N ALA A 257 14.28 18.48 -2.54
CA ALA A 257 15.57 17.88 -2.88
C ALA A 257 15.65 16.42 -2.41
N GLY A 258 15.18 16.11 -1.19
CA GLY A 258 15.14 14.73 -0.69
C GLY A 258 14.24 13.83 -1.54
N PHE A 259 13.05 14.31 -1.90
CA PHE A 259 12.14 13.57 -2.77
C PHE A 259 12.65 13.43 -4.20
N LYS A 260 13.44 14.39 -4.71
CA LYS A 260 14.09 14.26 -6.01
C LYS A 260 15.01 13.03 -6.06
N TRP A 261 15.81 12.80 -5.02
CA TRP A 261 16.65 11.60 -4.93
C TRP A 261 15.83 10.30 -4.99
N ILE A 262 14.66 10.27 -4.33
CA ILE A 262 13.74 9.12 -4.37
C ILE A 262 13.19 8.92 -5.78
N MET A 263 12.78 10.01 -6.44
CA MET A 263 12.22 9.97 -7.79
C MET A 263 13.26 9.57 -8.86
N ASP A 264 14.53 9.92 -8.64
CA ASP A 264 15.64 9.59 -9.55
C ASP A 264 16.21 8.17 -9.33
N ASP A 265 15.87 7.48 -8.24
CA ASP A 265 16.49 6.20 -7.86
C ASP A 265 15.77 4.99 -8.47
N GLU A 266 16.34 4.38 -9.51
CA GLU A 266 15.77 3.23 -10.24
C GLU A 266 15.40 2.01 -9.36
N ARG A 267 15.98 1.89 -8.16
CA ARG A 267 15.72 0.76 -7.24
C ARG A 267 14.31 0.84 -6.64
N LEU A 268 13.67 2.00 -6.76
CA LEU A 268 12.29 2.26 -6.33
C LEU A 268 11.31 2.32 -7.51
N ASP A 269 11.69 1.83 -8.69
CA ASP A 269 10.78 1.69 -9.83
C ASP A 269 9.84 0.49 -9.67
N GLY A 270 8.62 0.61 -10.18
CA GLY A 270 7.66 -0.51 -10.25
C GLY A 270 7.05 -0.95 -8.91
N ILE A 271 7.49 -0.39 -7.78
CA ILE A 271 6.90 -0.65 -6.46
C ILE A 271 5.88 0.43 -6.06
N PRO A 272 4.91 0.12 -5.18
CA PRO A 272 3.99 1.11 -4.64
C PRO A 272 4.76 2.22 -3.90
N LEU A 273 4.46 3.48 -4.25
CA LEU A 273 4.97 4.67 -3.56
C LEU A 273 3.79 5.51 -3.09
N ILE A 274 3.45 5.40 -1.82
CA ILE A 274 2.18 5.87 -1.26
C ILE A 274 2.36 7.19 -0.51
N LEU A 275 1.53 8.18 -0.83
CA LEU A 275 1.40 9.42 -0.08
C LEU A 275 0.42 9.25 1.10
N GLU A 276 0.88 9.68 2.28
CA GLU A 276 0.11 9.77 3.53
C GLU A 276 0.25 11.17 4.16
N THR A 277 0.28 12.19 3.30
CA THR A 277 0.44 13.61 3.68
C THR A 277 -0.86 14.20 4.26
N PRO A 278 -0.79 15.17 5.19
CA PRO A 278 -1.93 15.55 6.03
C PRO A 278 -3.04 16.33 5.33
N GLU A 279 -2.74 17.16 4.31
CA GLU A 279 -3.75 17.97 3.61
C GLU A 279 -4.58 17.18 2.57
N GLY A 280 -4.14 15.98 2.18
CA GLY A 280 -4.88 15.12 1.26
C GLY A 280 -4.98 15.61 -0.19
N ASP A 281 -4.24 16.64 -0.59
CA ASP A 281 -4.14 17.10 -1.99
C ASP A 281 -3.15 16.24 -2.80
N TYR A 282 -3.35 14.93 -2.73
CA TYR A 282 -2.47 13.93 -3.32
C TYR A 282 -2.25 14.13 -4.83
N PRO A 283 -3.25 14.50 -5.65
CA PRO A 283 -3.03 14.72 -7.07
C PRO A 283 -1.99 15.81 -7.37
N ARG A 284 -2.02 16.95 -6.65
CA ARG A 284 -1.04 18.01 -6.88
C ARG A 284 0.36 17.62 -6.37
N GLU A 285 0.42 16.85 -5.29
CA GLU A 285 1.69 16.32 -4.77
C GLU A 285 2.30 15.29 -5.72
N MET A 286 1.51 14.37 -6.30
CA MET A 286 1.98 13.45 -7.32
C MET A 286 2.47 14.17 -8.58
N ILE A 287 1.75 15.19 -9.07
CA ILE A 287 2.21 16.02 -10.19
C ILE A 287 3.56 16.67 -9.86
N THR A 288 3.69 17.22 -8.64
CA THR A 288 4.94 17.81 -8.17
C THR A 288 6.08 16.79 -8.20
N LEU A 289 5.87 15.60 -7.62
CA LEU A 289 6.87 14.54 -7.58
C LEU A 289 7.28 14.07 -8.97
N TYR A 290 6.34 13.87 -9.90
CA TYR A 290 6.65 13.50 -11.28
C TYR A 290 7.40 14.60 -12.06
N SER A 291 7.41 15.85 -11.58
CA SER A 291 8.14 16.96 -12.19
C SER A 291 9.54 17.22 -11.62
N LEU A 292 9.91 16.50 -10.53
CA LEU A 292 11.25 16.58 -9.95
C LEU A 292 12.29 15.88 -10.83
#